data_AF-A0A7S4H0K3-F1
#
_entry.id   AF-A0A7S4H0K3-F1
#
_cell.length_a   1.000
_cell.length_b   1.000
_cell.length_c   1.000
_cell.angle_alpha   90.00
_cell.angle_beta   90.00
_cell.angle_gamma   90.00
#
_symmetry.space_group_name_H-M   'P 1'
#
loop_
_entity.id
_entity.type
_entity.pdbx_description
1 polymer ?
#
loop_
_entity_poly.entity_id
_entity_poly.type
_entity_poly.pdbx_seq_one_letter_code
_entity_poly.pdbx_strand_id
1 'polypeptide(L)'
;MVSLSIDEVGNKDNIFNKFYDGDGLAVASDKCIPTYNYPFRAGHTYNVSITLRSQDKKSKGIVPTARLYDVSFTLTGKDDELVISSIN
;
A
#
# COMPACT_ATOMS: atom_id res chain seq x y z
N MET A 1 -1.95 13.96 -4.84
CA MET A 1 -2.56 13.15 -3.78
C MET A 1 -1.95 11.77 -3.83
N VAL A 2 -1.51 11.28 -2.68
CA VAL A 2 -1.07 9.91 -2.49
C VAL A 2 -2.10 9.21 -1.61
N SER A 3 -2.41 7.95 -1.89
CA SER A 3 -3.18 7.12 -0.96
C SER A 3 -2.48 5.78 -0.74
N LEU A 4 -2.38 5.36 0.51
CA LEU A 4 -1.95 4.04 0.95
C LEU A 4 -3.19 3.27 1.40
N SER A 5 -3.35 2.04 0.92
CA SER A 5 -4.31 1.08 1.43
C SER A 5 -3.60 -0.20 1.83
N ILE A 6 -4.03 -0.79 2.95
CA ILE A 6 -3.59 -2.10 3.42
C ILE A 6 -4.85 -2.90 3.75
N ASP A 7 -5.04 -4.01 3.03
CA ASP A 7 -6.19 -4.88 3.16
C ASP A 7 -5.73 -6.28 3.59
N GLU A 8 -6.37 -6.84 4.62
CA GLU A 8 -6.22 -8.26 4.95
C GLU A 8 -7.21 -9.09 4.12
N VAL A 9 -6.70 -10.02 3.32
CA VAL A 9 -7.53 -10.84 2.43
C VAL A 9 -8.47 -11.73 3.24
N GLY A 10 -9.76 -11.65 2.93
CA GLY A 10 -10.80 -12.39 3.64
C GLY A 10 -11.34 -11.69 4.89
N ASN A 11 -10.79 -10.53 5.28
CA ASN A 11 -11.23 -9.77 6.45
C ASN A 11 -11.56 -8.32 6.07
N LYS A 12 -12.84 -8.06 5.80
CA LYS A 12 -13.34 -6.74 5.33
C LYS A 12 -13.28 -5.65 6.39
N ASP A 13 -13.15 -6.03 7.67
CA ASP A 13 -13.09 -5.07 8.78
C ASP A 13 -11.66 -4.56 9.02
N ASN A 14 -10.65 -5.24 8.45
CA ASN A 14 -9.21 -4.91 8.62
C ASN A 14 -8.64 -4.13 7.42
N ILE A 15 -9.38 -3.14 6.94
CA ILE A 15 -8.92 -2.22 5.88
C ILE A 15 -8.35 -0.95 6.50
N PHE A 16 -7.08 -0.67 6.25
CA PHE A 16 -6.46 0.60 6.61
C PHE A 16 -6.28 1.48 5.39
N ASN A 17 -6.73 2.74 5.48
CA ASN A 17 -6.56 3.73 4.42
C ASN A 17 -5.91 5.01 4.97
N LYS A 18 -4.91 5.52 4.26
CA LYS A 18 -4.29 6.81 4.54
C LYS A 18 -4.19 7.65 3.28
N PHE A 19 -4.68 8.88 3.36
CA PHE A 19 -4.59 9.87 2.29
C PHE A 19 -3.57 10.95 2.66
N TYR A 20 -2.78 11.37 1.67
CA TYR A 20 -1.81 12.44 1.79
C TYR A 20 -2.12 13.50 0.73
N ASP A 21 -2.40 14.70 1.22
CA ASP A 21 -2.56 15.90 0.42
C ASP A 21 -1.27 16.75 0.48
N GLY A 22 -1.02 17.53 -0.58
CA GLY A 22 0.16 18.38 -0.68
C GLY A 22 1.50 17.63 -0.64
N ASP A 23 2.45 18.16 0.14
CA ASP A 23 3.82 17.64 0.34
C ASP A 23 3.92 16.51 1.40
N GLY A 24 2.78 16.00 1.90
CA GLY A 24 2.74 15.14 3.09
C GLY A 24 3.41 13.76 2.97
N LEU A 25 3.71 13.29 1.76
CA LEU A 25 4.49 12.07 1.52
C LEU A 25 5.10 12.08 0.11
N ALA A 26 6.43 12.08 0.04
CA ALA A 26 7.15 11.87 -1.22
C ALA A 26 7.34 10.37 -1.46
N VAL A 27 6.62 9.81 -2.44
CA VAL A 27 6.78 8.41 -2.86
C VAL A 27 7.82 8.32 -3.96
N ALA A 28 8.85 7.50 -3.74
CA ALA A 28 9.88 7.19 -4.70
C ALA A 28 10.09 5.67 -4.76
N SER A 29 10.49 5.14 -5.91
CA SER A 29 10.64 3.69 -6.12
C SER A 29 11.73 3.05 -5.27
N ASP A 30 12.66 3.86 -4.76
CA ASP A 30 13.83 3.47 -3.97
C ASP A 30 13.65 3.75 -2.46
N LYS A 31 12.44 4.16 -2.03
CA LYS A 31 12.16 4.52 -0.64
C LYS A 31 11.02 3.68 -0.05
N CYS A 32 11.21 3.23 1.18
CA CYS A 32 10.14 2.63 1.97
C CYS A 32 9.05 3.64 2.29
N ILE A 33 7.81 3.16 2.40
CA ILE A 33 6.66 3.94 2.84
C ILE A 33 6.25 3.48 4.25
N PRO A 34 5.94 4.39 5.18
CA PRO A 34 5.48 4.01 6.50
C PRO A 34 4.14 3.27 6.44
N THR A 35 4.01 2.20 7.21
CA THR A 35 2.78 1.41 7.37
C THR A 35 1.98 1.80 8.62
N TYR A 36 2.38 2.84 9.35
CA TYR A 36 1.69 3.39 10.53
C TYR A 36 1.38 2.36 11.62
N ASN A 37 2.32 1.45 11.86
CA ASN A 37 2.17 0.36 12.83
C ASN A 37 0.94 -0.52 12.55
N TYR A 38 0.56 -0.69 11.27
CA TYR A 38 -0.46 -1.65 10.90
C TYR A 38 -0.09 -3.03 11.48
N PRO A 39 -0.99 -3.69 12.23
CA PRO A 39 -0.66 -4.86 13.03
C PRO A 39 -0.66 -6.13 12.17
N PHE A 40 0.35 -6.26 11.31
CA PHE A 40 0.57 -7.46 10.51
C PHE A 40 0.75 -8.72 11.38
N ARG A 41 0.14 -9.83 10.99
CA ARG A 41 0.11 -11.09 11.74
C ARG A 41 0.52 -12.27 10.87
N ALA A 42 1.23 -13.23 11.48
CA ALA A 42 1.55 -14.50 10.83
C ALA A 42 0.28 -15.32 10.52
N GLY A 43 0.28 -16.04 9.40
CA GLY A 43 -0.86 -16.83 8.92
C GLY A 43 -1.86 -16.04 8.08
N HIS A 44 -1.64 -14.74 7.88
CA HIS A 44 -2.53 -13.86 7.13
C HIS A 44 -1.91 -13.41 5.81
N THR A 45 -2.79 -13.07 4.87
CA THR A 45 -2.44 -12.53 3.56
C THR A 45 -2.88 -11.09 3.46
N TYR A 46 -2.02 -10.24 2.90
CA TYR A 46 -2.24 -8.82 2.80
C TYR A 46 -2.06 -8.33 1.37
N ASN A 47 -2.87 -7.35 0.99
CA ASN A 47 -2.65 -6.50 -0.17
C ASN A 47 -2.26 -5.12 0.32
N VAL A 48 -1.19 -4.57 -0.23
CA VAL A 48 -0.78 -3.18 0.01
C VAL A 48 -0.81 -2.45 -1.32
N SER A 49 -1.58 -1.36 -1.38
CA SER A 49 -1.70 -0.54 -2.58
C SER A 49 -1.30 0.90 -2.31
N ILE A 50 -0.58 1.50 -3.25
CA ILE A 50 -0.20 2.91 -3.26
C ILE A 50 -0.69 3.52 -4.56
N THR A 51 -1.60 4.50 -4.46
CA THR A 51 -2.07 5.25 -5.61
C THR A 51 -1.49 6.66 -5.60
N LEU A 52 -0.80 7.02 -6.69
CA LEU A 52 -0.32 8.38 -6.94
C LEU A 52 -1.26 9.05 -7.95
N ARG A 53 -2.03 10.06 -7.54
CA ARG A 53 -2.90 10.84 -8.44
C ARG A 53 -2.39 12.26 -8.62
N SER A 54 -2.22 12.67 -9.87
CA SER A 54 -1.89 14.05 -10.24
C SER A 54 -3.16 14.83 -10.59
N GLN A 55 -3.53 15.77 -9.72
CA GLN A 55 -4.66 16.66 -10.00
C GLN A 55 -4.36 17.63 -11.14
N ASP A 56 -3.09 18.03 -11.32
CA ASP A 56 -2.67 18.87 -12.45
C ASP A 56 -2.82 18.14 -13.79
N LYS A 57 -2.41 16.87 -13.89
CA LYS A 57 -2.67 16.07 -15.10
C LYS A 57 -4.17 15.90 -15.34
N LYS A 58 -4.95 15.69 -14.28
CA LYS A 58 -6.41 15.56 -14.37
C LYS A 58 -7.05 16.84 -14.92
N SER A 59 -6.67 18.03 -14.42
CA SER A 59 -7.23 19.29 -14.90
C SER A 59 -6.81 19.62 -16.34
N LYS A 60 -5.63 19.17 -16.77
CA LYS A 60 -5.12 19.35 -18.14
C LYS A 60 -5.54 18.25 -19.12
N GLY A 61 -6.29 17.24 -18.69
CA GLY A 61 -6.69 16.11 -19.54
C GLY A 61 -5.54 15.20 -19.98
N ILE A 62 -4.42 15.17 -19.25
CA ILE A 62 -3.23 14.38 -19.58
C ILE A 62 -3.32 12.97 -18.97
N VAL A 63 -3.19 11.93 -19.80
CA VAL A 63 -3.28 10.51 -19.40
C VAL A 63 -1.90 9.83 -19.48
N PRO A 64 -1.50 8.98 -18.51
CA PRO A 64 -2.26 8.60 -17.31
C PRO A 64 -2.21 9.69 -16.22
N THR A 65 -3.36 9.91 -15.58
CA THR A 65 -3.54 10.84 -14.45
C THR A 65 -3.15 10.22 -13.11
N ALA A 66 -3.04 8.89 -13.06
CA ALA A 66 -2.73 8.12 -11.88
C ALA A 66 -1.72 6.99 -12.17
N ARG A 67 -0.97 6.59 -11.15
CA ARG A 67 -0.19 5.35 -11.11
C ARG A 67 -0.58 4.57 -9.88
N LEU A 68 -0.73 3.25 -10.03
CA LEU A 68 -1.06 2.31 -8.97
C LEU A 68 0.12 1.36 -8.81
N TYR A 69 0.53 1.13 -7.57
CA TYR A 69 1.53 0.15 -7.20
C TYR A 69 0.90 -0.77 -6.18
N ASP A 70 0.84 -2.06 -6.49
CA ASP A 70 0.17 -3.06 -5.69
C ASP A 70 1.14 -4.20 -5.39
N VAL A 71 1.13 -4.68 -4.14
CA VAL A 71 1.86 -5.87 -3.73
C VAL A 71 0.97 -6.74 -2.86
N SER A 72 1.02 -8.04 -3.12
CA SER A 72 0.31 -9.06 -2.36
C SER A 72 1.30 -10.02 -1.73
N PHE A 73 1.15 -10.27 -0.44
CA PHE A 73 2.04 -11.18 0.28
C PHE A 73 1.35 -11.92 1.41
N THR A 74 1.84 -13.13 1.70
CA THR A 74 1.46 -13.90 2.88
C THR A 74 2.59 -13.84 3.90
N LEU A 75 2.24 -13.54 5.15
CA LEU A 75 3.15 -13.63 6.27
C LEU A 75 3.09 -15.01 6.89
N THR A 76 4.23 -15.68 6.95
CA THR A 76 4.39 -16.94 7.67
C THR A 76 5.23 -16.69 8.91
N GLY A 77 4.89 -17.36 10.02
CA GLY A 77 5.71 -17.34 11.22
C GLY A 77 6.76 -18.45 11.13
N LYS A 78 8.02 -18.10 11.30
CA LYS A 78 9.10 -19.09 11.45
C LYS A 78 10.05 -18.61 12.54
N ASP A 79 10.19 -19.42 13.61
CA ASP A 79 11.16 -19.18 14.69
C ASP A 79 11.15 -17.73 15.23
N ASP A 80 9.94 -17.23 15.55
CA ASP A 80 9.66 -15.84 15.99
C ASP A 80 9.90 -14.72 14.95
N GLU A 81 10.33 -15.04 13.73
CA GLU A 81 10.44 -14.08 12.62
C GLU A 81 9.24 -14.16 11.66
N LEU A 82 8.82 -12.98 11.19
CA LEU A 82 7.83 -12.85 10.11
C LEU A 82 8.55 -12.99 8.76
N VAL A 83 8.21 -14.03 8.00
CA VAL A 83 8.76 -14.27 6.67
C VAL A 83 7.70 -13.96 5.61
N ILE A 84 8.09 -13.14 4.63
CA ILE A 84 7.25 -12.72 3.51
C ILE A 84 7.39 -13.73 2.37
N SER A 85 6.26 -14.19 1.84
CA SER A 85 6.18 -14.92 0.57
C SER A 85 5.29 -14.15 -0.41
N SER A 86 5.78 -13.94 -1.63
CA SER A 86 5.01 -13.33 -2.70
C SER A 86 3.96 -14.31 -3.21
N ILE A 87 2.76 -13.80 -3.48
CA ILE A 87 1.71 -14.57 -4.15
C ILE A 87 1.92 -14.40 -5.65
N ASN A 88 2.23 -15.50 -6.34
CA ASN A 88 2.38 -15.54 -7.80
C ASN A 88 1.04 -15.38 -8.51
#